data_AF-A0A4Q1BLZ0-F1
#
_entry.id   AF-A0A4Q1BLZ0-F1
#
_cell.length_a   1.000
_cell.length_b   1.000
_cell.length_c   1.000
_cell.angle_alpha   90.00
_cell.angle_beta   90.00
_cell.angle_gamma   90.00
#
_symmetry.space_group_name_H-M   'P 1'
#
loop_
_entity.id
_entity.type
_entity.pdbx_description
1 polymer ?
#
loop_
_entity_poly.entity_id
_entity_poly.type
_entity_poly.pdbx_seq_one_letter_code
_entity_poly.pdbx_strand_id
1 'polypeptide(L)'
;MSSLYRFIFRPTTFRGFQGLQNVGKTGMRYASTIPSGPSPTAFPASAVDDVTELRKKAIKLYKELHRLGRDYPDPAYEFNRRLRRAYEKNATEKDPEKLRKQLELAEHIKKEVLALISLKKFRHLRRAYHPHEGPR
;
A
#
# COMPACT_ATOMS: atom_id res chain seq x y z
N MET A 1 21.88 1.65 2.25
CA MET A 1 20.75 1.30 1.35
C MET A 1 19.62 2.36 1.39
N SER A 2 19.88 3.61 1.00
CA SER A 2 18.84 4.68 1.07
C SER A 2 19.07 5.87 0.12
N SER A 3 19.79 5.70 -0.99
CA SER A 3 20.06 6.82 -1.91
C SER A 3 19.20 6.83 -3.19
N LEU A 4 18.60 5.70 -3.59
CA LEU A 4 17.84 5.60 -4.85
C LEU A 4 16.34 5.87 -4.72
N TYR A 5 15.77 5.75 -3.51
CA TYR A 5 14.34 6.06 -3.28
C TYR A 5 14.04 7.55 -3.25
N ARG A 6 15.04 8.40 -2.99
CA ARG A 6 14.88 9.86 -2.87
C ARG A 6 14.78 10.57 -4.23
N PHE A 7 15.22 9.92 -5.31
CA PHE A 7 15.33 10.56 -6.62
C PHE A 7 14.07 10.38 -7.50
N ILE A 8 13.26 9.36 -7.26
CA ILE A 8 12.14 8.99 -8.16
C ILE A 8 10.79 9.59 -7.72
N PHE A 9 10.63 10.01 -6.46
CA PHE A 9 9.36 10.53 -5.92
C PHE A 9 9.56 11.85 -5.15
N ARG A 10 10.03 12.90 -5.83
CA ARG A 10 10.14 14.25 -5.25
C ARG A 10 8.80 14.98 -5.43
N PRO A 11 8.04 15.31 -4.36
CA PRO A 11 6.92 16.23 -4.49
C PRO A 11 7.49 17.63 -4.67
N THR A 12 7.24 18.23 -5.83
CA THR A 12 7.34 19.66 -6.06
C THR A 12 6.26 20.34 -5.22
N THR A 13 6.63 20.93 -4.09
CA THR A 13 5.76 21.89 -3.41
C THR A 13 6.49 23.18 -3.09
N PHE A 14 5.73 24.22 -3.40
CA PHE A 14 6.07 25.60 -3.65
C PHE A 14 6.31 26.37 -2.35
N ARG A 15 7.24 27.31 -2.41
CA ARG A 15 7.59 28.26 -1.35
C ARG A 15 6.65 29.47 -1.44
N GLY A 16 5.92 29.78 -0.38
CA GLY A 16 5.17 31.04 -0.18
C GLY A 16 4.73 31.10 1.28
N PHE A 17 5.44 31.80 2.17
CA PHE A 17 5.48 33.25 2.42
C PHE A 17 4.21 33.82 3.10
N GLN A 18 4.41 34.14 4.38
CA GLN A 18 3.81 35.18 5.23
C GLN A 18 2.31 35.21 5.56
N GLY A 19 2.08 35.60 6.83
CA GLY A 19 1.07 36.62 7.13
C GLY A 19 0.31 36.39 8.42
N LEU A 20 0.68 37.18 9.44
CA LEU A 20 -0.09 37.67 10.59
C LEU A 20 -1.63 37.57 10.44
N GLN A 21 -2.45 37.40 11.50
CA GLN A 21 -2.78 38.44 12.49
C GLN A 21 -3.70 37.85 13.57
N ASN A 22 -3.72 38.56 14.70
CA ASN A 22 -4.36 38.26 15.97
C ASN A 22 -5.83 38.77 16.01
N VAL A 23 -6.49 38.53 17.15
CA VAL A 23 -7.67 39.23 17.71
C VAL A 23 -9.07 38.74 17.31
N GLY A 24 -9.90 38.46 18.33
CA GLY A 24 -11.35 38.64 18.23
C GLY A 24 -12.22 37.72 19.09
N LYS A 25 -12.44 38.09 20.36
CA LYS A 25 -13.55 37.59 21.19
C LYS A 25 -14.89 38.12 20.67
N THR A 26 -15.93 37.29 20.62
CA THR A 26 -17.40 37.56 20.67
C THR A 26 -18.08 36.38 19.95
N GLY A 27 -19.19 35.78 20.35
CA GLY A 27 -20.23 36.01 21.34
C GLY A 27 -21.34 35.01 21.00
N MET A 28 -22.16 34.64 21.99
CA MET A 28 -23.38 33.84 21.90
C MET A 28 -24.13 33.90 20.55
N ARG A 29 -24.68 32.75 20.13
CA ARG A 29 -26.11 32.51 19.78
C ARG A 29 -26.23 31.26 18.89
N TYR A 30 -26.65 30.14 19.46
CA TYR A 30 -27.27 29.06 18.68
C TYR A 30 -28.78 29.28 18.75
N ALA A 31 -29.29 30.10 17.82
CA ALA A 31 -30.70 30.13 17.49
C ALA A 31 -31.03 28.86 16.68
N SER A 32 -31.97 28.09 17.19
CA SER A 32 -32.56 26.92 16.56
C SER A 32 -33.38 27.34 15.34
N THR A 33 -32.78 27.21 14.16
CA THR A 33 -33.52 27.05 12.90
C THR A 33 -32.86 25.90 12.19
N ILE A 34 -33.52 24.74 12.14
CA ILE A 34 -33.11 23.61 11.33
C ILE A 34 -33.58 23.94 9.90
N PRO A 35 -32.70 24.32 8.95
CA PRO A 35 -33.10 24.36 7.55
C PRO A 35 -33.25 22.92 7.07
N SER A 36 -34.49 22.50 6.84
CA SER A 36 -34.82 21.31 6.08
C SER A 36 -34.32 21.47 4.64
N GLY A 37 -33.27 20.72 4.27
CA GLY A 37 -32.91 20.41 2.89
C GLY A 37 -31.45 19.94 2.72
N PRO A 38 -31.12 19.28 1.61
CA PRO A 38 -31.85 18.23 0.91
C PRO A 38 -31.54 16.84 1.49
N SER A 39 -32.41 15.88 1.20
CA SER A 39 -32.28 14.45 1.50
C SER A 39 -30.84 13.93 1.32
N PRO A 40 -30.37 12.98 2.17
CA PRO A 40 -29.19 12.18 1.87
C PRO A 40 -29.50 11.17 0.76
N THR A 41 -29.98 11.64 -0.40
CA THR A 41 -29.82 10.92 -1.67
C THR A 41 -28.40 11.14 -2.18
N ALA A 42 -27.42 10.92 -1.31
CA ALA A 42 -26.11 10.52 -1.80
C ALA A 42 -26.28 9.06 -2.20
N PHE A 43 -26.72 8.83 -3.44
CA PHE A 43 -26.43 7.60 -4.16
C PHE A 43 -24.99 7.20 -3.77
N PRO A 44 -24.72 5.97 -3.33
CA PRO A 44 -23.39 5.60 -2.87
C PRO A 44 -22.43 5.99 -3.98
N ALA A 45 -21.56 6.98 -3.71
CA ALA A 45 -20.56 7.46 -4.63
C ALA A 45 -19.84 6.23 -5.17
N SER A 46 -20.19 5.88 -6.40
CA SER A 46 -20.13 4.53 -6.91
C SER A 46 -18.68 4.14 -7.12
N ALA A 47 -18.05 3.47 -6.14
CA ALA A 47 -16.86 2.61 -6.27
C ALA A 47 -15.78 2.99 -7.30
N VAL A 48 -15.64 4.28 -7.63
CA VAL A 48 -14.60 4.83 -8.48
C VAL A 48 -13.43 5.04 -7.55
N ASP A 49 -12.64 3.98 -7.36
CA ASP A 49 -11.35 4.13 -6.71
C ASP A 49 -10.58 5.20 -7.50
N ASP A 50 -10.36 6.36 -6.89
CA ASP A 50 -9.54 7.40 -7.51
C ASP A 50 -8.16 6.80 -7.83
N VAL A 51 -7.66 7.03 -9.05
CA VAL A 51 -6.36 6.49 -9.51
C VAL A 51 -5.23 6.83 -8.54
N THR A 52 -5.33 7.97 -7.84
CA THR A 52 -4.43 8.41 -6.78
C THR A 52 -4.44 7.45 -5.58
N GLU A 53 -5.60 6.98 -5.15
CA GLU A 53 -5.77 6.03 -4.05
C GLU A 53 -5.24 4.64 -4.43
N LEU A 54 -5.49 4.17 -5.66
CA LEU A 54 -4.90 2.91 -6.16
C LEU A 54 -3.38 2.95 -6.15
N ARG A 55 -2.78 4.09 -6.52
CA ARG A 55 -1.32 4.28 -6.50
C ARG A 55 -0.77 4.27 -5.07
N LYS A 56 -1.45 4.91 -4.11
CA LYS A 56 -1.06 4.86 -2.69
C LYS A 56 -1.09 3.41 -2.16
N LYS A 57 -2.15 2.66 -2.47
CA LYS A 57 -2.28 1.22 -2.13
C LYS A 57 -1.11 0.42 -2.74
N ALA A 58 -0.80 0.63 -4.01
CA ALA A 58 0.31 -0.04 -4.69
C ALA A 58 1.68 0.24 -4.04
N ILE A 59 1.96 1.49 -3.66
CA ILE A 59 3.19 1.87 -2.95
C ILE A 59 3.30 1.20 -1.58
N LYS A 60 2.19 1.14 -0.83
CA LYS A 60 2.15 0.43 0.46
C LYS A 60 2.47 -1.05 0.27
N LEU A 61 1.78 -1.70 -0.67
CA LEU A 61 1.97 -3.12 -0.95
C LEU A 61 3.39 -3.44 -1.39
N TYR A 62 3.99 -2.60 -2.25
CA TYR A 62 5.38 -2.73 -2.67
C TYR A 62 6.35 -2.73 -1.49
N LYS A 63 6.17 -1.81 -0.52
CA LYS A 63 7.04 -1.74 0.67
C LYS A 63 6.91 -2.99 1.54
N GLU A 64 5.69 -3.49 1.72
CA GLU A 64 5.44 -4.72 2.45
C GLU A 64 6.11 -5.92 1.76
N LEU A 65 5.93 -6.06 0.45
CA LEU A 65 6.51 -7.16 -0.33
C LEU A 65 8.03 -7.11 -0.37
N HIS A 66 8.61 -5.91 -0.49
CA HIS A 66 10.06 -5.72 -0.44
C HIS A 66 10.67 -6.11 0.92
N ARG A 67 9.93 -5.91 2.02
CA ARG A 67 10.36 -6.39 3.35
C ARG A 67 10.31 -7.92 3.41
N LEU A 68 9.22 -8.53 2.96
CA LEU A 68 9.06 -9.99 2.90
C LEU A 68 10.11 -10.67 2.01
N GLY A 69 10.55 -9.99 0.95
CA GLY A 69 11.59 -10.49 0.04
C GLY A 69 12.94 -10.78 0.72
N ARG A 70 13.19 -10.27 1.94
CA ARG A 70 14.39 -10.61 2.73
C ARG A 70 14.33 -12.00 3.34
N ASP A 71 13.12 -12.45 3.68
CA ASP A 71 12.88 -13.74 4.34
C ASP A 71 12.62 -14.87 3.32
N TYR A 72 12.73 -14.56 2.02
CA TYR A 72 12.46 -15.50 0.95
C TYR A 72 13.35 -16.75 1.07
N PRO A 73 12.80 -17.97 0.87
CA PRO A 73 13.53 -19.20 1.16
C PRO A 73 14.77 -19.41 0.30
N ASP A 74 14.72 -18.99 -0.97
CA ASP A 74 15.77 -19.17 -1.98
C ASP A 74 16.54 -17.85 -2.24
N PRO A 75 17.83 -17.75 -1.86
CA PRO A 75 18.62 -16.55 -2.10
C PRO A 75 18.93 -16.30 -3.58
N ALA A 76 18.98 -17.35 -4.43
CA ALA A 76 19.34 -17.20 -5.84
C ALA A 76 18.20 -16.59 -6.70
N TYR A 77 16.96 -16.61 -6.20
CA TYR A 77 15.79 -16.16 -6.95
C TYR A 77 15.76 -14.63 -7.18
N GLU A 78 16.45 -13.84 -6.35
CA GLU A 78 16.54 -12.38 -6.44
C GLU A 78 15.15 -11.70 -6.49
N PHE A 79 14.26 -12.06 -5.56
CA PHE A 79 12.86 -11.63 -5.52
C PHE A 79 12.69 -10.10 -5.62
N ASN A 80 13.46 -9.33 -4.83
CA ASN A 80 13.36 -7.87 -4.80
C ASN A 80 13.72 -7.22 -6.14
N ARG A 81 14.67 -7.81 -6.88
CA ARG A 81 15.07 -7.31 -8.20
C ARG A 81 13.95 -7.52 -9.22
N ARG A 82 13.30 -8.68 -9.20
CA ARG A 82 12.16 -9.00 -10.08
C ARG A 82 10.95 -8.14 -9.75
N LEU A 83 10.66 -7.98 -8.46
CA LEU A 83 9.58 -7.12 -7.97
C LEU A 83 9.74 -5.68 -8.46
N ARG A 84 10.94 -5.12 -8.31
CA ARG A 84 11.24 -3.77 -8.79
C ARG A 84 10.98 -3.63 -10.29
N ARG A 85 11.48 -4.56 -11.11
CA ARG A 85 11.26 -4.56 -12.56
C ARG A 85 9.78 -4.63 -12.94
N ALA A 86 8.97 -5.41 -12.21
CA ALA A 86 7.54 -5.51 -12.47
C ALA A 86 6.82 -4.18 -12.20
N TYR A 87 7.13 -3.51 -11.08
CA TYR A 87 6.55 -2.21 -10.75
C TYR A 87 7.04 -1.09 -11.68
N GLU A 88 8.30 -1.13 -12.12
CA GLU A 88 8.84 -0.17 -13.10
C GLU A 88 8.11 -0.23 -14.44
N LYS A 89 7.82 -1.45 -14.94
CA LYS A 89 7.05 -1.63 -16.20
C LYS A 89 5.64 -1.04 -16.12
N ASN A 90 5.02 -1.10 -14.95
CA ASN A 90 3.63 -0.67 -14.74
C ASN A 90 3.50 0.78 -14.24
N ALA A 91 4.60 1.50 -14.03
CA ALA A 91 4.58 2.84 -13.43
C ALA A 91 3.87 3.90 -14.30
N THR A 92 3.87 3.73 -15.63
CA THR A 92 3.29 4.67 -16.59
C THR A 92 1.82 4.40 -16.89
N GLU A 93 1.29 3.25 -16.48
CA GLU A 93 -0.12 2.90 -16.73
C GLU A 93 -1.05 3.84 -15.94
N LYS A 94 -2.10 4.32 -16.62
CA LYS A 94 -3.10 5.26 -16.07
C LYS A 94 -4.50 4.67 -16.02
N ASP A 95 -4.70 3.50 -16.61
CA ASP A 95 -5.99 2.82 -16.66
C ASP A 95 -6.34 2.22 -15.27
N PRO A 96 -7.44 2.68 -14.63
CA PRO A 96 -7.83 2.21 -13.30
C PRO A 96 -8.13 0.70 -13.25
N GLU A 97 -8.67 0.11 -14.32
CA GLU A 97 -9.02 -1.31 -14.33
C GLU A 97 -7.78 -2.21 -14.31
N LYS A 98 -6.77 -1.86 -15.10
CA LYS A 98 -5.49 -2.57 -15.10
C LYS A 98 -4.76 -2.42 -13.77
N LEU A 99 -4.79 -1.23 -13.18
CA LEU A 99 -4.21 -0.98 -11.84
C LEU A 99 -4.83 -1.89 -10.79
N ARG A 100 -6.16 -2.06 -10.81
CA ARG A 100 -6.87 -2.99 -9.92
C ARG A 100 -6.41 -4.43 -10.10
N LYS A 101 -6.38 -4.94 -11.34
CA LYS A 101 -5.92 -6.31 -11.64
C LYS A 101 -4.48 -6.53 -11.19
N GLN A 102 -3.60 -5.56 -11.41
CA GLN A 102 -2.20 -5.65 -10.97
C GLN A 102 -2.06 -5.63 -9.45
N LEU A 103 -2.91 -4.84 -8.77
CA LEU A 103 -2.92 -4.79 -7.31
C LEU A 103 -3.39 -6.13 -6.72
N GLU A 104 -4.45 -6.71 -7.27
CA GLU A 104 -4.95 -8.04 -6.88
C GLU A 104 -3.89 -9.13 -7.09
N LEU A 105 -3.19 -9.11 -8.23
CA LEU A 105 -2.07 -10.02 -8.48
C LEU A 105 -0.95 -9.85 -7.44
N ALA A 106 -0.60 -8.61 -7.10
CA ALA A 106 0.41 -8.35 -6.09
C ALA A 106 -0.02 -8.81 -4.68
N GLU A 107 -1.30 -8.71 -4.35
CA GLU A 107 -1.85 -9.26 -3.10
C GLU A 107 -1.81 -10.80 -3.09
N HIS A 108 -2.06 -11.44 -4.23
CA HIS A 108 -1.90 -12.88 -4.38
C HIS A 108 -0.44 -13.31 -4.14
N ILE A 109 0.51 -12.64 -4.78
CA ILE A 109 1.95 -12.91 -4.60
C ILE A 109 2.36 -12.74 -3.13
N LYS A 110 1.81 -11.75 -2.41
CA LYS A 110 2.05 -11.59 -0.98
C LYS A 110 1.65 -12.83 -0.19
N LYS A 111 0.47 -13.39 -0.46
CA LYS A 111 -0.04 -14.61 0.20
C LYS A 111 0.86 -15.81 -0.10
N GLU A 112 1.28 -15.98 -1.35
CA GLU A 112 2.21 -17.05 -1.75
C GLU A 112 3.55 -16.96 -1.04
N VAL A 113 4.15 -15.75 -0.99
CA VAL A 113 5.43 -15.54 -0.31
C VAL A 113 5.32 -15.83 1.18
N LEU A 114 4.23 -15.41 1.84
CA LEU A 114 3.97 -15.74 3.24
C LEU A 114 3.82 -17.24 3.45
N ALA A 115 3.10 -17.93 2.56
CA ALA A 115 2.96 -19.39 2.60
C ALA A 115 4.32 -20.08 2.46
N LEU A 116 5.16 -19.65 1.52
CA LEU A 116 6.51 -20.18 1.34
C LEU A 116 7.40 -19.99 2.56
N ILE A 117 7.37 -18.81 3.18
CA ILE A 117 8.10 -18.53 4.42
C ILE A 117 7.62 -19.45 5.54
N SER A 118 6.29 -19.59 5.71
CA SER A 118 5.70 -20.48 6.72
C SER A 118 6.11 -21.94 6.50
N LEU A 119 6.14 -22.39 5.25
CA LEU A 119 6.53 -23.74 4.87
C LEU A 119 8.01 -24.00 5.16
N LYS A 120 8.89 -23.04 4.88
CA LYS A 120 10.32 -23.13 5.26
C LYS A 120 10.48 -23.29 6.77
N LYS A 121 9.76 -22.49 7.56
CA LYS A 121 9.78 -22.57 9.03
C LYS A 121 9.25 -23.92 9.53
N PHE A 122 8.12 -24.37 9.00
CA PHE A 122 7.53 -25.66 9.33
C PHE A 122 8.48 -26.83 9.01
N ARG A 123 9.09 -26.83 7.82
CA ARG A 123 10.10 -27.83 7.43
C ARG A 123 11.31 -27.87 8.36
N HIS A 124 11.71 -26.73 8.93
CA HIS A 124 12.79 -26.67 9.90
C HIS A 124 12.35 -27.24 11.26
N LEU A 125 11.19 -26.80 11.78
CA LEU A 125 10.65 -27.32 13.04
C LEU A 125 10.40 -28.83 12.99
N ARG A 126 9.84 -29.34 11.89
CA ARG A 126 9.60 -30.78 11.73
C ARG A 126 10.89 -31.58 11.83
N ARG A 127 11.98 -31.11 11.21
CA ARG A 127 13.30 -31.74 11.30
C ARG A 127 13.90 -31.69 12.71
N ALA A 128 13.64 -30.61 13.44
CA ALA A 128 14.16 -30.43 14.80
C ALA A 128 13.44 -31.31 15.84
N TYR A 129 12.11 -31.42 15.74
CA TYR A 129 11.30 -32.11 16.77
C TYR A 129 10.91 -33.55 16.41
N HIS A 130 10.87 -33.91 15.12
CA HIS A 130 10.48 -35.26 14.67
C HIS A 130 11.58 -35.93 13.84
N PRO A 131 12.79 -36.14 14.38
CA PRO A 131 13.89 -36.73 13.62
C PRO A 131 13.67 -38.22 13.28
N HIS A 132 12.83 -38.92 14.05
CA HIS A 132 12.57 -40.36 13.88
C HIS A 132 11.32 -40.68 13.04
N GLU A 133 10.54 -39.67 12.63
CA GLU A 133 9.41 -39.88 11.72
C GLU A 133 9.89 -39.72 10.27
N GLY A 134 9.83 -40.80 9.50
CA GLY A 134 10.13 -40.79 8.06
C GLY A 134 9.17 -39.90 7.26
N PRO A 135 9.51 -39.55 6.01
CA PRO A 135 8.61 -38.83 5.12
C PRO A 135 7.32 -39.65 4.91
N ARG A 136 6.17 -39.04 5.21
CA ARG A 136 4.84 -39.56 4.86
C ARG A 136 4.47 -39.13 3.44
#